data_AF-A0A5M8RKE4-F1
#
_entry.id   AF-A0A5M8RKE4-F1
#
_cell.length_a   1.000
_cell.length_b   1.000
_cell.length_c   1.000
_cell.angle_alpha   90.00
_cell.angle_beta   90.00
_cell.angle_gamma   90.00
#
_symmetry.space_group_name_H-M   'P 1'
#
loop_
_entity.id
_entity.type
_entity.pdbx_description
1 polymer ?
#
loop_
_entity_poly.entity_id
_entity_poly.type
_entity_poly.pdbx_seq_one_letter_code
_entity_poly.pdbx_strand_id
1 'polypeptide(L)'
;MIWEVRWLTIFHYFFKLHPLRIQDGWKVKENHLYQKPIRERRQKLLILEHTKTADIIQVDGAGELCYTIRIFNADQKQDISNIPYDELVERLEEVIWKERTPRNLLRLRIPTGWTVLHHSLTNINPDELAPDSKAWLSYFKQGLLQLKHHEENLVLDVEWFPENDPAGHYAVKLIKDGDWKHPLEDKLCIHPKELSYEIGAVLKKACGLQYKN
;
A
#
# COMPACT_ATOMS: atom_id res chain seq x y z
N MET A 1 27.18 -8.94 -7.08
CA MET A 1 26.54 -9.96 -7.94
C MET A 1 25.18 -10.46 -7.46
N ILE A 2 25.03 -11.36 -6.46
CA ILE A 2 23.69 -11.90 -6.09
C ILE A 2 22.75 -10.81 -5.54
N TRP A 3 23.30 -9.86 -4.78
CA TRP A 3 22.55 -8.72 -4.25
C TRP A 3 22.07 -7.78 -5.38
N GLU A 4 22.94 -7.36 -6.30
CA GLU A 4 22.58 -6.49 -7.45
C GLU A 4 21.47 -7.07 -8.34
N VAL A 5 21.46 -8.39 -8.56
CA VAL A 5 20.43 -9.04 -9.38
C VAL A 5 19.06 -9.02 -8.67
N ARG A 6 19.03 -9.17 -7.34
CA ARG A 6 17.81 -8.99 -6.52
C ARG A 6 17.32 -7.53 -6.50
N TRP A 7 18.22 -6.56 -6.51
CA TRP A 7 17.87 -5.13 -6.56
C TRP A 7 17.21 -4.73 -7.89
N LEU A 8 17.78 -5.16 -9.02
CA LEU A 8 17.24 -4.88 -10.36
C LEU A 8 15.85 -5.49 -10.57
N THR A 9 15.57 -6.63 -9.92
CA THR A 9 14.26 -7.30 -9.97
C THR A 9 13.21 -6.64 -9.07
N ILE A 10 13.55 -6.11 -7.90
CA ILE A 10 12.55 -5.37 -7.10
C ILE A 10 12.07 -4.11 -7.85
N PHE A 11 12.99 -3.38 -8.47
CA PHE A 11 12.68 -2.14 -9.20
C PHE A 11 11.85 -2.36 -10.48
N HIS A 12 12.17 -3.40 -11.26
CA HIS A 12 11.45 -3.69 -12.52
C HIS A 12 10.02 -4.19 -12.32
N TYR A 13 9.72 -4.72 -11.13
CA TYR A 13 8.46 -5.39 -10.86
C TYR A 13 7.55 -4.62 -9.89
N PHE A 14 8.01 -3.48 -9.34
CA PHE A 14 7.20 -2.65 -8.45
C PHE A 14 5.81 -2.32 -9.02
N PHE A 15 5.74 -1.74 -10.23
CA PHE A 15 4.44 -1.39 -10.84
C PHE A 15 3.63 -2.61 -11.27
N LYS A 16 4.24 -3.81 -11.25
CA LYS A 16 3.54 -5.07 -11.49
C LYS A 16 2.91 -5.63 -10.21
N LEU A 17 3.20 -5.09 -9.02
CA LEU A 17 2.54 -5.49 -7.79
C LEU A 17 1.03 -5.24 -7.89
N HIS A 18 0.25 -6.13 -7.28
CA HIS A 18 -1.16 -5.89 -7.04
C HIS A 18 -1.30 -4.70 -6.09
N PRO A 19 -2.12 -3.70 -6.45
CA PRO A 19 -2.52 -2.68 -5.50
C PRO A 19 -3.56 -3.29 -4.56
N LEU A 20 -3.40 -3.07 -3.25
CA LEU A 20 -4.27 -3.63 -2.21
C LEU A 20 -4.79 -2.53 -1.29
N ARG A 21 -5.99 -2.73 -0.74
CA ARG A 21 -6.52 -1.99 0.43
C ARG A 21 -5.92 -2.61 1.68
N ILE A 22 -4.81 -2.06 2.15
CA ILE A 22 -4.21 -2.49 3.41
C ILE A 22 -4.69 -1.57 4.54
N GLN A 23 -5.22 -2.16 5.61
CA GLN A 23 -5.69 -1.46 6.79
C GLN A 23 -4.51 -0.95 7.65
N ASP A 24 -4.75 0.10 8.41
CA ASP A 24 -3.88 0.60 9.48
C ASP A 24 -3.39 -0.53 10.39
N GLY A 25 -2.12 -0.47 10.79
CA GLY A 25 -1.51 -1.41 11.71
C GLY A 25 -0.81 -2.61 11.03
N TRP A 26 -1.00 -2.83 9.73
CA TRP A 26 -0.30 -3.90 9.00
C TRP A 26 1.06 -3.46 8.45
N LYS A 27 2.08 -4.29 8.69
CA LYS A 27 3.42 -4.19 8.09
C LYS A 27 3.57 -5.17 6.94
N VAL A 28 4.07 -4.70 5.80
CA VAL A 28 4.37 -5.53 4.63
C VAL A 28 5.76 -6.16 4.81
N LYS A 29 5.80 -7.45 5.15
CA LYS A 29 7.04 -8.20 5.40
C LYS A 29 7.63 -8.82 4.14
N GLU A 30 6.77 -9.20 3.20
CA GLU A 30 7.15 -9.69 1.88
C GLU A 30 6.03 -9.32 0.91
N ASN A 31 6.36 -8.81 -0.28
CA ASN A 31 5.37 -8.52 -1.31
C ASN A 31 5.92 -8.79 -2.72
N HIS A 32 5.47 -9.89 -3.27
CA HIS A 32 5.67 -10.40 -4.63
C HIS A 32 4.32 -10.80 -5.25
N LEU A 33 3.23 -10.23 -4.76
CA LEU A 33 1.90 -10.47 -5.29
C LEU A 33 1.72 -9.62 -6.54
N TYR A 34 1.89 -10.19 -7.72
CA TYR A 34 1.91 -9.44 -9.00
C TYR A 34 0.63 -9.61 -9.82
N GLN A 35 0.21 -8.56 -10.52
CA GLN A 35 -0.97 -8.49 -11.41
C GLN A 35 -0.94 -9.42 -12.61
N LYS A 36 0.21 -10.02 -12.88
CA LYS A 36 0.31 -11.13 -13.81
C LYS A 36 1.11 -12.20 -13.10
N PRO A 37 0.60 -13.44 -13.04
CA PRO A 37 1.35 -14.57 -12.53
C PRO A 37 2.69 -14.61 -13.24
N ILE A 38 3.76 -14.37 -12.48
CA ILE A 38 5.11 -14.48 -13.00
C ILE A 38 5.46 -15.95 -12.90
N ARG A 39 6.15 -16.49 -13.91
CA ARG A 39 6.69 -17.86 -13.90
C ARG A 39 7.71 -18.14 -12.77
N GLU A 40 7.85 -17.22 -11.82
CA GLU A 40 8.67 -17.41 -10.63
C GLU A 40 8.03 -18.47 -9.75
N ARG A 41 8.83 -19.48 -9.37
CA ARG A 41 8.43 -20.57 -8.46
C ARG A 41 8.28 -20.11 -7.00
N ARG A 42 8.09 -18.81 -6.75
CA ARG A 42 7.91 -18.30 -5.39
C ARG A 42 6.62 -18.85 -4.83
N GLN A 43 6.76 -19.65 -3.78
CA GLN A 43 5.61 -20.19 -3.08
C GLN A 43 5.00 -19.15 -2.14
N LYS A 44 5.81 -18.30 -1.50
CA LYS A 44 5.33 -17.19 -0.67
C LYS A 44 5.30 -15.91 -1.47
N LEU A 45 4.13 -15.29 -1.55
CA LEU A 45 3.88 -14.13 -2.40
C LEU A 45 3.59 -12.87 -1.61
N LEU A 46 2.94 -12.96 -0.46
CA LEU A 46 2.68 -11.83 0.42
C LEU A 46 2.77 -12.28 1.87
N ILE A 47 3.38 -11.47 2.73
CA ILE A 47 3.32 -11.64 4.18
C ILE A 47 3.01 -10.27 4.78
N LEU A 48 1.91 -10.20 5.53
CA LEU A 48 1.52 -9.06 6.35
C LEU A 48 1.62 -9.46 7.82
N GLU A 49 2.17 -8.57 8.64
CA GLU A 49 2.30 -8.74 10.09
C GLU A 49 1.61 -7.57 10.78
N HIS A 50 0.63 -7.85 11.63
CA HIS A 50 -0.05 -6.81 12.38
C HIS A 50 0.82 -6.37 13.56
N THR A 51 1.07 -5.07 13.63
CA THR A 51 2.04 -4.46 14.55
C THR A 51 1.68 -4.56 16.03
N LYS A 52 0.42 -4.87 16.36
CA LYS A 52 -0.07 -4.90 17.76
C LYS A 52 -0.53 -6.28 18.25
N THR A 53 -1.02 -7.15 17.36
CA THR A 53 -1.71 -8.40 17.76
C THR A 53 -0.94 -9.66 17.42
N ALA A 54 0.26 -9.53 16.83
CA ALA A 54 1.03 -10.63 16.26
C ALA A 54 0.29 -11.45 15.17
N ASP A 55 -0.85 -10.95 14.68
CA ASP A 55 -1.58 -11.57 13.57
C ASP A 55 -0.72 -11.54 12.31
N ILE A 56 -0.71 -12.63 11.55
CA ILE A 56 -0.01 -12.77 10.28
C ILE A 56 -0.99 -13.22 9.21
N ILE A 57 -0.97 -12.55 8.06
CA ILE A 57 -1.63 -12.99 6.83
C ILE A 57 -0.55 -13.33 5.82
N GLN A 58 -0.57 -14.55 5.29
CA GLN A 58 0.35 -15.00 4.25
C GLN A 58 -0.43 -15.46 3.02
N VAL A 59 0.04 -15.08 1.83
CA VAL A 59 -0.48 -15.58 0.56
C VAL A 59 0.55 -16.48 -0.08
N ASP A 60 0.15 -17.72 -0.35
CA ASP A 60 0.97 -18.70 -1.04
C ASP A 60 0.42 -19.03 -2.43
N GLY A 61 1.31 -19.30 -3.38
CA GLY A 61 0.97 -19.93 -4.66
C GLY A 61 0.73 -21.43 -4.48
N ALA A 62 -0.41 -21.92 -4.97
CA ALA A 62 -0.87 -23.30 -4.79
C ALA A 62 -1.07 -24.07 -6.13
N GLY A 63 -0.50 -23.57 -7.23
CA GLY A 63 -0.61 -24.18 -8.56
C GLY A 63 -0.71 -23.14 -9.66
N GLU A 64 -1.14 -23.54 -10.86
CA GLU A 64 -1.43 -22.59 -11.95
C GLU A 64 -2.63 -21.73 -11.56
N LEU A 65 -2.37 -20.46 -11.21
CA LEU A 65 -3.40 -19.44 -10.92
C LEU A 65 -4.26 -19.70 -9.68
N CYS A 66 -3.84 -20.61 -8.80
CA CYS A 66 -4.53 -20.88 -7.53
C CYS A 66 -3.66 -20.44 -6.35
N TYR A 67 -4.32 -19.97 -5.30
CA TYR A 67 -3.67 -19.40 -4.13
C TYR A 67 -4.26 -19.94 -2.83
N THR A 68 -3.46 -19.86 -1.77
CA THR A 68 -3.91 -20.11 -0.40
C THR A 68 -3.63 -18.87 0.44
N ILE A 69 -4.64 -18.36 1.14
CA ILE A 69 -4.48 -17.35 2.19
C ILE A 69 -4.38 -18.10 3.52
N ARG A 70 -3.30 -17.89 4.25
CA ARG A 70 -3.07 -18.44 5.59
C ARG A 70 -3.14 -17.31 6.61
N ILE A 71 -3.91 -17.53 7.65
CA ILE A 71 -4.14 -16.57 8.74
C ILE A 71 -3.60 -17.23 10.01
N PHE A 72 -2.70 -16.54 10.69
CA PHE A 72 -2.14 -16.96 11.97
C PHE A 72 -2.43 -15.88 12.99
N ASN A 73 -3.21 -16.20 14.01
CA ASN A 73 -3.45 -15.33 15.17
C ASN A 73 -2.94 -16.07 16.42
N ALA A 74 -2.93 -15.40 17.58
CA ALA A 74 -2.40 -15.97 18.83
C ALA A 74 -2.91 -17.39 19.15
N ASP A 75 -4.18 -17.68 18.85
CA ASP A 75 -4.85 -18.92 19.25
C ASP A 75 -5.27 -19.82 18.07
N GLN A 76 -5.14 -19.35 16.83
CA GLN A 76 -5.76 -20.00 15.67
C GLN A 76 -4.89 -19.92 14.42
N LYS A 77 -4.92 -21.02 13.66
CA LYS A 77 -4.43 -21.09 12.29
C LYS A 77 -5.59 -21.46 11.38
N GLN A 78 -5.83 -20.63 10.37
CA GLN A 78 -6.86 -20.86 9.36
C GLN A 78 -6.24 -20.77 7.97
N ASP A 79 -6.59 -21.71 7.10
CA ASP A 79 -6.19 -21.69 5.70
C ASP A 79 -7.44 -21.59 4.81
N ILE A 80 -7.44 -20.65 3.86
CA ILE A 80 -8.43 -20.53 2.79
C ILE A 80 -7.72 -20.93 1.50
N SER A 81 -8.00 -22.14 1.01
CA SER A 81 -7.28 -22.75 -0.11
C SER A 81 -8.06 -22.71 -1.41
N ASN A 82 -7.37 -23.01 -2.52
CA ASN A 82 -7.94 -23.10 -3.87
C ASN A 82 -8.63 -21.80 -4.34
N ILE A 83 -8.10 -20.65 -3.92
CA ILE A 83 -8.63 -19.35 -4.33
C ILE A 83 -8.21 -19.10 -5.78
N PRO A 84 -9.14 -18.91 -6.72
CA PRO A 84 -8.83 -18.53 -8.09
C PRO A 84 -8.16 -17.16 -8.15
N TYR A 85 -7.30 -16.95 -9.15
CA TYR A 85 -6.58 -15.69 -9.36
C TYR A 85 -7.48 -14.45 -9.38
N ASP A 86 -8.62 -14.54 -10.05
CA ASP A 86 -9.59 -13.45 -10.21
C ASP A 86 -10.35 -13.11 -8.93
N GLU A 87 -10.44 -14.05 -7.97
CA GLU A 87 -11.04 -13.82 -6.65
C GLU A 87 -10.03 -13.37 -5.58
N LEU A 88 -8.74 -13.60 -5.80
CA LEU A 88 -7.69 -13.47 -4.78
C LEU A 88 -7.70 -12.13 -4.07
N VAL A 89 -7.75 -11.02 -4.82
CA VAL A 89 -7.64 -9.67 -4.24
C VAL A 89 -8.81 -9.37 -3.31
N GLU A 90 -10.04 -9.68 -3.72
CA GLU A 90 -11.22 -9.42 -2.89
C GLU A 90 -11.19 -10.28 -1.62
N ARG A 91 -10.90 -11.58 -1.75
CA ARG A 91 -10.79 -12.51 -0.60
C ARG A 91 -9.70 -12.08 0.38
N LEU A 92 -8.56 -11.62 -0.15
CA LEU A 92 -7.45 -11.14 0.68
C LEU A 92 -7.82 -9.86 1.43
N GLU A 93 -8.48 -8.92 0.76
CA GLU A 93 -8.88 -7.66 1.38
C GLU A 93 -9.99 -7.86 2.44
N GLU A 94 -10.88 -8.85 2.26
CA GLU A 94 -11.84 -9.26 3.30
C GLU A 94 -11.13 -9.75 4.57
N VAL A 95 -10.08 -10.55 4.42
CA VAL A 95 -9.29 -11.07 5.54
C VAL A 95 -8.49 -9.96 6.24
N ILE A 96 -7.89 -9.04 5.46
CA ILE A 96 -7.13 -7.91 5.99
C ILE A 96 -8.02 -7.00 6.85
N TRP A 97 -9.25 -6.76 6.40
CA TRP A 97 -10.10 -5.73 7.01
C TRP A 97 -10.96 -6.20 8.18
N LYS A 98 -11.11 -7.51 8.42
CA LYS A 98 -11.96 -8.19 9.45
C LYS A 98 -13.44 -7.75 9.50
N GLU A 99 -13.71 -6.45 9.45
CA GLU A 99 -14.96 -5.75 9.25
C GLU A 99 -15.20 -5.41 7.76
N ARG A 100 -16.18 -4.53 7.50
CA ARG A 100 -16.56 -4.12 6.15
C ARG A 100 -15.49 -3.22 5.54
N THR A 101 -14.72 -3.75 4.59
CA THR A 101 -13.76 -2.97 3.80
C THR A 101 -14.44 -1.75 3.15
N PRO A 102 -13.89 -0.54 3.27
CA PRO A 102 -14.42 0.62 2.56
C PRO A 102 -14.28 0.38 1.05
N ARG A 103 -15.40 0.38 0.33
CA ARG A 103 -15.42 0.09 -1.12
C ARG A 103 -14.69 1.13 -1.96
N ASN A 104 -14.56 2.33 -1.43
CA ASN A 104 -13.93 3.47 -2.09
C ASN A 104 -12.49 3.72 -1.61
N LEU A 105 -11.90 2.91 -0.74
CA LEU A 105 -10.51 3.12 -0.33
C LEU A 105 -9.56 2.87 -1.50
N LEU A 106 -8.57 3.75 -1.69
CA LEU A 106 -7.61 3.66 -2.77
C LEU A 106 -6.72 2.42 -2.57
N ARG A 107 -6.61 1.57 -3.59
CA ARG A 107 -5.68 0.43 -3.56
C ARG A 107 -4.25 0.92 -3.83
N LEU A 108 -3.30 0.53 -2.99
CA LEU A 108 -1.90 0.99 -3.07
C LEU A 108 -0.93 -0.17 -3.30
N ARG A 109 0.15 0.09 -4.06
CA ARG A 109 1.28 -0.84 -4.22
C ARG A 109 2.30 -0.56 -3.13
N ILE A 110 2.14 -1.21 -1.99
CA ILE A 110 3.03 -1.01 -0.84
C ILE A 110 4.13 -2.07 -0.89
N PRO A 111 5.40 -1.68 -1.05
CA PRO A 111 6.51 -2.63 -1.11
C PRO A 111 6.88 -3.13 0.29
N THR A 112 7.71 -4.17 0.32
CA THR A 112 8.27 -4.71 1.57
C THR A 112 8.97 -3.64 2.39
N GLY A 113 8.86 -3.74 3.72
CA GLY A 113 9.52 -2.87 4.69
C GLY A 113 8.64 -1.75 5.24
N TRP A 114 7.51 -1.46 4.58
CA TRP A 114 6.58 -0.41 4.97
C TRP A 114 5.47 -0.90 5.89
N THR A 115 5.13 -0.07 6.87
CA THR A 115 3.97 -0.20 7.76
C THR A 115 2.93 0.83 7.39
N VAL A 116 1.66 0.42 7.29
CA VAL A 116 0.52 1.35 7.16
C VAL A 116 0.20 1.89 8.55
N LEU A 117 0.52 3.15 8.81
CA LEU A 117 0.18 3.81 10.08
C LEU A 117 -1.22 4.41 10.03
N HIS A 118 -1.60 4.96 8.88
CA HIS A 118 -2.93 5.49 8.63
C HIS A 118 -3.30 5.41 7.15
N HIS A 119 -4.56 5.12 6.81
CA HIS A 119 -5.06 5.07 5.45
C HIS A 119 -6.57 5.36 5.35
N SER A 120 -6.90 6.57 4.90
CA SER A 120 -8.27 7.00 4.59
C SER A 120 -8.41 7.57 3.16
N LEU A 121 -7.37 7.47 2.32
CA LEU A 121 -7.42 7.91 0.92
C LEU A 121 -8.49 7.15 0.14
N THR A 122 -9.38 7.88 -0.52
CA THR A 122 -10.42 7.29 -1.36
C THR A 122 -10.09 7.41 -2.85
N ASN A 123 -10.75 6.62 -3.68
CA ASN A 123 -10.67 6.70 -5.13
C ASN A 123 -11.69 7.69 -5.74
N ILE A 124 -12.32 8.53 -4.92
CA ILE A 124 -13.34 9.50 -5.35
C ILE A 124 -12.66 10.68 -6.03
N ASN A 125 -13.14 11.07 -7.21
CA ASN A 125 -12.63 12.25 -7.90
C ASN A 125 -13.19 13.53 -7.23
N PRO A 126 -12.35 14.53 -6.88
CA PRO A 126 -12.84 15.81 -6.37
C PRO A 126 -13.97 16.43 -7.20
N ASP A 127 -13.88 16.35 -8.53
CA ASP A 127 -14.89 16.93 -9.44
C ASP A 127 -16.29 16.30 -9.33
N GLU A 128 -16.41 15.16 -8.66
CA GLU A 128 -17.68 14.44 -8.50
C GLU A 128 -18.46 14.87 -7.24
N LEU A 129 -17.85 15.66 -6.36
CA LEU A 129 -18.45 16.08 -5.10
C LEU A 129 -18.70 17.59 -5.07
N ALA A 130 -19.78 17.99 -4.39
CA ALA A 130 -19.98 19.39 -4.06
C ALA A 130 -19.02 19.81 -2.92
N PRO A 131 -18.28 20.94 -3.07
CA PRO A 131 -17.35 21.52 -2.10
C PRO A 131 -17.75 21.53 -0.62
N ASP A 132 -19.03 21.72 -0.32
CA ASP A 132 -19.51 21.83 1.07
C ASP A 132 -20.29 20.59 1.52
N SER A 133 -20.30 19.54 0.70
CA SER A 133 -20.98 18.30 1.04
C SER A 133 -20.28 17.62 2.22
N LYS A 134 -21.05 16.92 3.05
CA LYS A 134 -20.49 16.07 4.12
C LYS A 134 -19.45 15.09 3.61
N ALA A 135 -19.61 14.59 2.38
CA ALA A 135 -18.66 13.70 1.73
C ALA A 135 -17.33 14.42 1.44
N TRP A 136 -17.38 15.63 0.86
CA TRP A 136 -16.19 16.46 0.61
C TRP A 136 -15.39 16.68 1.90
N LEU A 137 -16.04 17.22 2.93
CA LEU A 137 -15.43 17.52 4.23
C LEU A 137 -14.84 16.29 4.94
N SER A 138 -15.30 15.08 4.57
CA SER A 138 -14.80 13.84 5.14
C SER A 138 -13.60 13.27 4.38
N TYR A 139 -13.47 13.53 3.08
CA TYR A 139 -12.51 12.87 2.19
C TYR A 139 -11.32 13.76 1.80
N PHE A 140 -11.48 15.08 1.81
CA PHE A 140 -10.47 16.04 1.34
C PHE A 140 -9.90 16.86 2.49
N LYS A 141 -9.17 16.18 3.38
CA LYS A 141 -8.57 16.76 4.59
C LYS A 141 -7.08 16.44 4.72
N GLN A 142 -6.43 16.94 5.75
CA GLN A 142 -5.05 16.55 6.05
C GLN A 142 -4.94 15.14 6.64
N GLY A 143 -3.74 14.56 6.55
CA GLY A 143 -3.41 13.27 7.14
C GLY A 143 -4.26 12.11 6.60
N LEU A 144 -4.30 11.92 5.28
CA LEU A 144 -5.10 10.89 4.63
C LEU A 144 -4.36 9.55 4.47
N LEU A 145 -3.03 9.57 4.41
CA LEU A 145 -2.21 8.36 4.38
C LEU A 145 -0.91 8.65 5.11
N GLN A 146 -0.47 7.69 5.93
CA GLN A 146 0.87 7.68 6.46
C GLN A 146 1.45 6.27 6.41
N LEU A 147 2.57 6.12 5.70
CA LEU A 147 3.35 4.89 5.66
C LEU A 147 4.70 5.12 6.33
N LYS A 148 5.18 4.14 7.11
CA LYS A 148 6.50 4.21 7.76
C LYS A 148 7.40 3.08 7.31
N HIS A 149 8.61 3.41 6.87
CA HIS A 149 9.68 2.44 6.72
C HIS A 149 10.64 2.58 7.91
N HIS A 150 10.62 1.64 8.85
CA HIS A 150 11.35 1.78 10.11
C HIS A 150 12.88 1.74 9.92
N GLU A 151 13.38 0.81 9.12
CA GLU A 151 14.84 0.59 8.96
C GLU A 151 15.53 1.78 8.28
N GLU A 152 14.93 2.30 7.20
CA GLU A 152 15.40 3.48 6.48
C GLU A 152 14.89 4.80 7.08
N ASN A 153 14.16 4.77 8.20
CA ASN A 153 13.57 5.93 8.86
C ASN A 153 12.81 6.91 7.92
N LEU A 154 12.09 6.36 6.95
CA LEU A 154 11.28 7.13 5.99
C LEU A 154 9.82 7.19 6.44
N VAL A 155 9.16 8.31 6.15
CA VAL A 155 7.70 8.48 6.25
C VAL A 155 7.20 8.94 4.88
N LEU A 156 6.23 8.23 4.31
CA LEU A 156 5.42 8.77 3.21
C LEU A 156 4.15 9.33 3.84
N ASP A 157 3.86 10.60 3.61
CA ASP A 157 2.67 11.28 4.09
C ASP A 157 1.87 11.82 2.91
N VAL A 158 0.55 11.72 2.98
CA VAL A 158 -0.36 12.27 1.96
C VAL A 158 -1.51 13.00 2.65
N GLU A 159 -1.76 14.20 2.16
CA GLU A 159 -2.82 15.09 2.62
C GLU A 159 -3.51 15.76 1.44
N TRP A 160 -4.74 16.23 1.64
CA TRP A 160 -5.33 17.27 0.81
C TRP A 160 -4.98 18.63 1.39
N PHE A 161 -4.40 19.50 0.57
CA PHE A 161 -3.93 20.81 1.00
C PHE A 161 -4.34 21.92 0.01
N PRO A 162 -4.85 23.06 0.50
CA PRO A 162 -5.31 23.30 1.87
C PRO A 162 -6.49 22.38 2.23
N GLU A 163 -6.63 22.02 3.51
CA GLU A 163 -7.70 21.15 3.97
C GLU A 163 -9.08 21.70 3.57
N ASN A 164 -9.93 20.82 3.02
CA ASN A 164 -11.28 21.11 2.54
C ASN A 164 -11.40 22.17 1.44
N ASP A 165 -10.29 22.72 0.93
CA ASP A 165 -10.33 23.73 -0.14
C ASP A 165 -10.66 23.07 -1.49
N PRO A 166 -11.70 23.50 -2.21
CA PRO A 166 -12.03 23.03 -3.56
C PRO A 166 -10.94 23.26 -4.61
N ALA A 167 -10.10 24.27 -4.40
CA ALA A 167 -8.91 24.53 -5.22
C ALA A 167 -7.65 23.84 -4.67
N GLY A 168 -7.79 22.99 -3.65
CA GLY A 168 -6.71 22.21 -3.08
C GLY A 168 -6.22 21.09 -3.99
N HIS A 169 -5.24 20.35 -3.50
CA HIS A 169 -4.62 19.24 -4.20
C HIS A 169 -4.15 18.20 -3.19
N TYR A 170 -3.92 16.97 -3.64
CA TYR A 170 -3.15 16.02 -2.87
C TYR A 170 -1.68 16.43 -2.87
N ALA A 171 -1.10 16.57 -1.68
CA ALA A 171 0.33 16.72 -1.48
C ALA A 171 0.91 15.38 -0.99
N VAL A 172 1.88 14.84 -1.73
CA VAL A 172 2.59 13.59 -1.41
C VAL A 172 4.00 13.94 -1.00
N LYS A 173 4.37 13.65 0.25
CA LYS A 173 5.67 13.98 0.82
C LYS A 173 6.42 12.74 1.28
N LEU A 174 7.69 12.62 0.93
CA LEU A 174 8.60 11.62 1.49
C LEU A 174 9.56 12.29 2.47
N ILE A 175 9.44 11.96 3.74
CA ILE A 175 10.23 12.53 4.83
C ILE A 175 11.29 11.54 5.27
N LYS A 176 12.53 12.01 5.45
CA LYS A 176 13.64 11.22 6.01
C LYS A 176 14.04 11.83 7.35
N ASP A 177 14.26 10.97 8.34
CA ASP A 177 14.76 11.35 9.66
C ASP A 177 13.94 12.43 10.39
N GLY A 178 12.66 12.56 10.02
CA GLY A 178 11.76 13.56 10.60
C GLY A 178 12.01 14.99 10.10
N ASP A 179 12.81 15.20 9.05
CA ASP A 179 13.00 16.53 8.45
C ASP A 179 11.83 16.90 7.53
N TRP A 180 10.74 17.37 8.15
CA TRP A 180 9.56 17.87 7.45
C TRP A 180 9.82 19.16 6.67
N LYS A 181 10.91 19.88 6.93
CA LYS A 181 11.25 21.13 6.23
C LYS A 181 11.89 20.86 4.88
N HIS A 182 12.60 19.73 4.75
CA HIS A 182 13.27 19.33 3.52
C HIS A 182 12.85 17.91 3.12
N PRO A 183 11.60 17.73 2.62
CA PRO A 183 11.16 16.44 2.13
C PRO A 183 12.05 15.98 0.96
N LEU A 184 12.32 14.68 0.89
CA LEU A 184 13.06 14.07 -0.22
C LEU A 184 12.26 14.11 -1.53
N GLU A 185 10.94 14.05 -1.42
CA GLU A 185 10.01 14.21 -2.54
C GLU A 185 8.82 15.03 -2.06
N ASP A 186 8.38 15.95 -2.90
CA ASP A 186 7.18 16.75 -2.72
C ASP A 186 6.46 16.79 -4.08
N LYS A 187 5.29 16.18 -4.16
CA LYS A 187 4.49 16.06 -5.39
C LYS A 187 3.09 16.55 -5.15
N LEU A 188 2.53 17.22 -6.14
CA LEU A 188 1.15 17.69 -6.13
C LEU A 188 0.38 17.04 -7.26
N CYS A 189 -0.84 16.59 -6.98
CA CYS A 189 -1.76 16.04 -7.97
C CYS A 189 -3.20 16.22 -7.50
N ILE A 190 -4.16 16.17 -8.42
CA ILE A 190 -5.58 16.39 -8.08
C ILE A 190 -6.38 15.09 -8.13
N HIS A 191 -6.13 14.25 -9.14
CA HIS A 191 -6.98 13.10 -9.40
C HIS A 191 -6.46 11.81 -8.73
N PRO A 192 -7.34 10.95 -8.19
CA PRO A 192 -6.92 9.72 -7.49
C PRO A 192 -6.07 8.75 -8.33
N LYS A 193 -6.27 8.73 -9.66
CA LYS A 193 -5.46 7.90 -10.57
C LYS A 193 -4.01 8.40 -10.64
N GLU A 194 -3.84 9.72 -10.71
CA GLU A 194 -2.53 10.37 -10.67
C GLU A 194 -1.88 10.17 -9.30
N LEU A 195 -2.65 10.37 -8.22
CA LEU A 195 -2.19 10.13 -6.85
C LEU A 195 -1.65 8.71 -6.64
N SER A 196 -2.37 7.69 -7.10
CA SER A 196 -1.92 6.30 -7.02
C SER A 196 -0.59 6.08 -7.75
N TYR A 197 -0.39 6.77 -8.88
CA TYR A 197 0.87 6.73 -9.62
C TYR A 197 1.99 7.46 -8.87
N GLU A 198 1.76 8.67 -8.37
CA GLU A 198 2.75 9.46 -7.63
C GLU A 198 3.22 8.76 -6.36
N ILE A 199 2.29 8.25 -5.55
CA ILE A 199 2.62 7.39 -4.39
C ILE A 199 3.48 6.21 -4.83
N GLY A 200 3.09 5.53 -5.91
CA GLY A 200 3.84 4.41 -6.45
C GLY A 200 5.25 4.80 -6.91
N ALA A 201 5.39 5.93 -7.59
CA ALA A 201 6.66 6.44 -8.08
C ALA A 201 7.61 6.77 -6.91
N VAL A 202 7.10 7.44 -5.86
CA VAL A 202 7.87 7.77 -4.65
C VAL A 202 8.30 6.49 -3.91
N LEU A 203 7.38 5.55 -3.68
CA LEU A 203 7.69 4.26 -3.04
C LEU A 203 8.72 3.44 -3.84
N LYS A 204 8.62 3.46 -5.17
CA LYS A 204 9.59 2.80 -6.06
C LYS A 204 10.99 3.40 -5.93
N LYS A 205 11.12 4.73 -5.87
CA LYS A 205 12.41 5.40 -5.67
C LYS A 205 13.00 5.07 -4.29
N ALA A 206 12.16 5.03 -3.25
CA ALA A 206 12.57 4.63 -1.91
C ALA A 206 13.10 3.18 -1.88
N CYS A 207 12.46 2.25 -2.61
CA CYS A 207 12.98 0.89 -2.79
C CYS A 207 14.30 0.83 -3.57
N GLY A 208 14.62 1.82 -4.40
CA GLY A 208 15.80 1.85 -5.25
C GLY A 208 17.06 2.42 -4.57
N LEU A 209 16.99 2.82 -3.30
CA LEU A 209 18.08 3.46 -2.57
C LEU A 209 18.64 4.74 -3.21
N GLN A 210 17.87 5.43 -4.05
CA GLN A 210 18.28 6.74 -4.60
C GLN A 210 18.55 7.80 -3.51
N TYR A 211 18.22 7.49 -2.25
CA TYR A 211 18.39 8.35 -1.08
C TYR A 211 19.35 7.77 -0.02
N LYS A 212 20.14 6.74 -0.36
CA LYS A 212 21.25 6.30 0.51
C LYS A 212 22.44 7.23 0.30
N ASN A 213 22.66 8.09 1.29
CA ASN A 213 23.92 8.80 1.50
C ASN A 213 24.74 8.06 2.56
#